data_AF-D8RT20-F1
#
_entry.id   AF-D8RT20-F1
#
_cell.length_a   1.000
_cell.length_b   1.000
_cell.length_c   1.000
_cell.angle_alpha   90.00
_cell.angle_beta   90.00
_cell.angle_gamma   90.00
#
_symmetry.space_group_name_H-M   'P 1'
#
loop_
_entity.id
_entity.type
_entity.pdbx_description
1 polymer ?
#
loop_
_entity_poly.entity_id
_entity_poly.type
_entity_poly.pdbx_seq_one_letter_code
_entity_poly.pdbx_strand_id
1 'polypeptide(L)' 'YNQSLRSQCPSSGGDSNLSPLDLQTPVVFDNKYYKNFINFSGLFHSDQRLWSGGDWTVA' A
#
# COMPACT_ATOMS: atom_id res chain seq x y z
N TYR A 1 -0.50 6.78 -7.32
CA TYR A 1 0.31 5.91 -6.44
C TYR A 1 1.03 4.80 -7.23
N ASN A 2 0.34 3.83 -7.85
CA ASN A 2 0.97 2.71 -8.58
C ASN A 2 2.01 3.14 -9.65
N GLN A 3 1.74 4.20 -10.42
CA GLN A 3 2.70 4.75 -11.40
C GLN A 3 4.02 5.21 -10.76
N SER A 4 3.96 5.82 -9.57
CA SER A 4 5.15 6.25 -8.82
C SER A 4 5.93 5.08 -8.23
N LEU A 5 5.23 3.99 -7.85
CA LEU A 5 5.91 2.78 -7.39
C LEU A 5 6.64 2.08 -8.53
N ARG A 6 6.06 2.03 -9.73
CA ARG A 6 6.70 1.43 -10.91
C ARG A 6 7.97 2.16 -11.34
N SER A 7 8.06 3.47 -11.13
CA SER A 7 9.30 4.21 -11.42
C SER A 7 10.40 3.96 -10.38
N GLN A 8 10.01 3.64 -9.13
CA GLN A 8 10.95 3.35 -8.04
C GLN A 8 11.33 1.86 -7.95
N CYS A 9 10.47 0.96 -8.43
CA CYS A 9 10.66 -0.49 -8.46
C CYS A 9 10.66 -0.97 -9.93
N PRO A 10 11.81 -0.86 -10.62
CA PRO A 10 11.93 -1.34 -12.00
C PRO A 10 11.78 -2.86 -12.06
N SER A 11 11.40 -3.40 -13.22
CA SER A 11 11.20 -4.85 -13.41
C SER A 11 12.48 -5.70 -13.28
N SER A 12 13.65 -5.09 -13.21
CA SER A 12 14.95 -5.74 -13.01
C SER A 12 15.92 -4.79 -12.33
N GLY A 13 16.63 -5.28 -11.30
CA GLY A 13 17.47 -4.48 -10.42
C GLY A 13 16.66 -3.58 -9.48
N GLY A 14 17.37 -2.81 -8.64
CA GLY A 14 16.70 -1.86 -7.72
C GLY A 14 16.05 -2.50 -6.49
N ASP A 15 16.36 -3.77 -6.17
CA ASP A 15 15.80 -4.51 -5.03
C ASP A 15 16.00 -3.81 -3.67
N SER A 16 17.00 -2.92 -3.56
CA SER A 16 17.27 -2.13 -2.35
C SER A 16 16.56 -0.77 -2.32
N ASN A 17 15.78 -0.41 -3.34
CA ASN A 17 15.01 0.83 -3.36
C ASN A 17 13.87 0.74 -2.33
N LEU A 18 13.79 1.75 -1.46
CA LEU A 18 12.79 1.78 -0.39
C LEU A 18 11.58 2.62 -0.80
N SER A 19 10.40 2.19 -0.35
CA SER A 19 9.15 2.94 -0.42
C SER A 19 8.47 2.90 0.95
N PRO A 20 7.75 3.95 1.37
CA PRO A 20 7.03 3.93 2.63
C PRO A 20 5.89 2.92 2.62
N LEU A 21 5.69 2.23 3.75
CA LEU A 21 4.55 1.34 4.00
C LEU A 21 3.23 2.13 4.19
N ASP A 22 3.34 3.30 4.81
CA ASP A 22 2.26 4.27 4.90
C ASP A 22 2.62 5.53 4.10
N LEU A 23 1.91 5.76 3.00
CA LEU A 23 2.17 6.90 2.11
C LEU A 23 1.75 8.25 2.71
N GLN A 24 0.84 8.26 3.69
CA GLN A 24 0.35 9.50 4.32
C GLN A 24 1.28 9.94 5.44
N THR A 25 1.76 8.99 6.24
CA THR A 25 2.47 9.25 7.50
C THR A 25 3.63 8.27 7.72
N PRO A 26 4.71 8.33 6.92
CA PRO A 26 5.75 7.29 6.89
C PRO A 26 6.49 7.02 8.21
N VAL A 27 6.48 7.98 9.13
CA VAL A 27 7.23 7.95 10.40
C VAL A 27 6.34 8.16 11.63
N VAL A 28 5.01 8.11 11.46
CA VAL A 28 4.05 8.30 12.55
C VAL A 28 3.21 7.04 12.72
N PHE A 29 3.02 6.62 13.97
CA PHE A 29 2.14 5.52 14.29
C PHE A 29 0.70 6.03 14.46
N ASP A 30 -0.15 5.77 13.47
CA ASP A 30 -1.57 6.13 13.48
C ASP A 30 -2.43 5.15 12.64
N ASN A 31 -3.68 5.52 12.35
CA ASN A 31 -4.60 4.68 11.57
C ASN A 31 -4.63 4.96 10.06
N LYS A 32 -3.76 5.85 9.55
CA LYS A 32 -3.69 6.15 8.11
C LYS A 32 -3.23 4.94 7.31
N TYR A 33 -2.41 4.07 7.91
CA TYR A 33 -2.08 2.75 7.38
C TYR A 33 -3.33 1.99 6.89
N TYR A 34 -4.37 1.87 7.72
CA TYR A 34 -5.61 1.19 7.34
C TYR A 34 -6.43 1.97 6.32
N LYS A 35 -6.43 3.31 6.39
CA LYS A 35 -7.13 4.16 5.42
C LYS A 35 -6.53 4.06 4.02
N ASN A 36 -5.24 3.72 3.88
CA ASN A 36 -4.62 3.48 2.58
C ASN A 36 -5.27 2.29 1.84
N PHE A 37 -5.77 1.28 2.56
CA PHE A 37 -6.39 0.08 1.95
C PHE A 37 -7.72 0.38 1.29
N ILE A 38 -8.51 1.26 1.93
CA ILE A 38 -9.79 1.75 1.39
C ILE A 38 -9.57 2.47 0.05
N ASN A 39 -8.46 3.21 -0.05
CA ASN A 39 -8.04 3.91 -1.26
C ASN A 39 -7.23 3.04 -2.22
N PHE A 40 -7.25 1.72 -2.09
CA PHE A 40 -6.49 0.76 -2.91
C PHE A 40 -5.00 1.11 -3.04
N SER A 41 -4.42 1.62 -1.96
CA SER A 41 -3.05 2.13 -1.90
C SER A 41 -2.20 1.40 -0.85
N GLY A 42 -2.52 0.14 -0.54
CA GLY A 42 -1.61 -0.73 0.19
C GLY A 42 -0.36 -1.06 -0.65
N LEU A 43 0.83 -1.08 -0.04
CA LEU A 43 2.07 -1.36 -0.76
C LEU A 43 2.19 -2.85 -1.10
N PHE A 44 1.97 -3.73 -0.11
CA PHE A 44 2.06 -5.17 -0.33
C PHE A 44 0.71 -5.78 -0.67
N HIS A 45 0.75 -6.88 -1.41
CA HIS A 45 -0.42 -7.68 -1.70
C HIS A 45 -1.11 -8.16 -0.41
N SER A 46 -0.35 -8.57 0.61
CA SER A 46 -0.88 -8.97 1.93
C SER A 46 -1.71 -7.87 2.58
N ASP A 47 -1.28 -6.61 2.46
CA ASP A 47 -1.92 -5.49 3.13
C ASP A 47 -3.23 -5.15 2.43
N GLN A 48 -3.20 -5.10 1.09
CA GLN A 48 -4.39 -4.81 0.31
C GLN A 48 -5.48 -5.87 0.50
N ARG A 49 -5.09 -7.15 0.74
CA ARG A 49 -6.02 -8.25 1.00
C ARG A 49 -6.86 -8.09 2.26
N LEU A 50 -6.44 -7.25 3.22
CA LEU A 50 -7.26 -6.92 4.40
C LEU A 50 -8.57 -6.20 4.02
N TRP A 51 -8.62 -5.57 2.84
CA TRP A 51 -9.80 -4.87 2.32
C TRP A 51 -10.34 -5.49 1.02
N SER A 52 -9.48 -5.98 0.12
CA SER A 52 -9.85 -6.37 -1.26
C SER A 52 -10.43 -7.79 -1.43
N GLY A 53 -11.16 -8.33 -0.44
CA GLY A 53 -11.69 -9.69 -0.50
C GLY A 53 -12.77 -10.07 0.50
N GLY A 54 -13.32 -9.10 1.24
CA GLY A 54 -14.45 -9.31 2.14
C GLY A 54 -15.68 -8.62 1.59
N ASP A 55 -16.75 -9.39 1.46
CA ASP A 55 -18.11 -8.96 1.12
C ASP A 55 -18.63 -8.02 2.23
N TRP A 56 -18.16 -6.77 2.26
CA TRP A 56 -18.72 -5.73 3.16
C TRP A 56 -20.10 -5.24 2.68
N THR A 57 -20.57 -5.76 1.54
CA THR A 57 -21.95 -5.60 1.05
C THR A 57 -22.97 -6.46 1.80
N VAL A 58 -22.55 -7.19 2.83
CA VAL A 58 -23.44 -7.75 3.86
C VAL A 58 -23.09 -7.22 5.25
N ALA A 59 -23.25 -5.90 5.45
CA ALA A 59 -23.47 -5.28 6.76
C ALA A 59 -24.33 -4.01 6.60
#